data_AF-A0A8T4YIM3-F1
#
_entry.id   AF-A0A8T4YIM3-F1
#
_cell.length_a   1.000
_cell.length_b   1.000
_cell.length_c   1.000
_cell.angle_alpha   90.00
_cell.angle_beta   90.00
_cell.angle_gamma   90.00
#
_symmetry.space_group_name_H-M   'P 1'
#
loop_
_entity.id
_entity.type
_entity.pdbx_description
1 polymer ?
#
loop_
_entity_poly.entity_id
_entity_poly.type
_entity_poly.pdbx_seq_one_letter_code
_entity_poly.pdbx_strand_id
1 'polypeptide(L)'
;MTSLKFYLLDVDSRFKEGGTEVRLWGLTDDGRPVVLFDKTLKPYFYAVAEDVEVLERHLKSIKDIEGFEVKDARIFGKTVKAFKIYVSNPDKVDSVA
;
A
#
# COMPACT_ATOMS: atom_id res chain seq x y z
N MET A 1 1.76 13.31 -22.81
CA MET A 1 2.34 12.74 -21.58
C MET A 1 3.52 13.62 -21.18
N THR A 2 3.57 14.06 -19.92
CA THR A 2 4.71 14.81 -19.40
C THR A 2 5.67 13.81 -18.74
N SER A 3 6.97 13.91 -19.05
CA SER A 3 8.02 13.05 -18.52
C SER A 3 9.01 13.91 -17.74
N LEU A 4 9.43 13.44 -16.57
CA LEU A 4 10.45 14.09 -15.75
C LEU A 4 11.51 13.06 -15.35
N LYS A 5 12.77 13.38 -15.63
CA LYS A 5 13.92 12.61 -15.15
C LYS A 5 14.48 13.28 -13.90
N PHE A 6 14.65 12.51 -12.84
CA PHE A 6 15.19 12.99 -11.57
C PHE A 6 15.89 11.85 -10.82
N TYR A 7 16.78 12.22 -9.90
CA TYR A 7 17.40 11.34 -8.93
C TYR A 7 16.54 11.33 -7.67
N LEU A 8 16.04 10.15 -7.28
CA LEU A 8 15.31 9.98 -6.03
C LEU A 8 16.29 10.05 -4.85
N LEU A 9 16.04 10.96 -3.92
CA LEU A 9 16.85 11.17 -2.73
C LEU A 9 16.20 10.61 -1.47
N ASP A 10 14.89 10.80 -1.33
CA ASP A 10 14.14 10.35 -0.16
C ASP A 10 12.68 10.04 -0.53
N VAL A 11 12.05 9.17 0.26
CA VAL A 11 10.62 8.82 0.14
C VAL A 11 9.99 8.85 1.51
N ASP A 12 8.90 9.61 1.63
CA ASP A 12 8.06 9.56 2.82
C ASP A 12 6.58 9.55 2.42
N SER A 13 5.71 9.24 3.38
CA SER A 13 4.26 9.30 3.19
C SER A 13 3.60 10.13 4.27
N ARG A 14 2.53 10.81 3.89
CA ARG A 14 1.63 11.47 4.85
C ARG A 14 0.23 10.89 4.71
N PHE A 15 -0.34 10.52 5.85
CA PHE A 15 -1.77 10.23 5.96
C PHE A 15 -2.49 11.48 6.47
N LYS A 16 -3.55 11.90 5.75
CA LYS A 16 -4.44 12.99 6.15
C LYS A 16 -5.88 12.61 5.81
N GLU A 17 -6.86 13.31 6.38
CA GLU A 17 -8.29 13.17 6.02
C GLU A 17 -8.46 13.32 4.50
N GLY A 18 -8.50 12.19 3.78
CA GLY A 18 -8.51 12.15 2.31
C GLY A 18 -7.59 11.11 1.66
N GLY A 19 -6.69 10.45 2.40
CA GLY A 19 -5.91 9.30 1.92
C GLY A 19 -4.40 9.39 2.19
N THR A 20 -3.66 8.48 1.57
CA THR A 20 -2.19 8.42 1.64
C THR A 20 -1.58 9.18 0.48
N GLU A 21 -0.67 10.11 0.78
CA GLU A 21 0.15 10.81 -0.21
C GLU A 21 1.61 10.40 -0.03
N VAL A 22 2.18 9.74 -1.03
CA VAL A 22 3.61 9.41 -1.09
C VAL A 22 4.34 10.57 -1.74
N ARG A 23 5.43 11.00 -1.11
CA ARG A 23 6.27 12.09 -1.55
C ARG A 23 7.61 11.53 -1.98
N LEU A 24 7.96 11.76 -3.24
CA LEU A 24 9.25 11.39 -3.82
C LEU A 24 10.10 12.65 -3.95
N TRP A 25 11.08 12.78 -3.07
CA TRP A 25 12.00 13.92 -3.05
C TRP A 25 13.18 13.63 -3.96
N GLY A 26 13.63 14.64 -4.70
CA GLY A 26 14.77 14.43 -5.57
C GLY A 26 15.36 15.67 -6.19
N LEU A 27 16.29 15.43 -7.11
CA LEU A 27 16.92 16.44 -7.94
C LEU A 27 16.70 16.08 -9.41
N THR A 28 16.26 17.04 -10.22
CA THR A 28 16.27 16.89 -11.68
C THR A 28 17.70 16.70 -12.19
N ASP A 29 17.84 16.30 -13.45
CA ASP A 29 19.15 16.14 -14.10
C ASP A 29 19.98 17.43 -14.18
N ASP A 30 19.34 18.60 -14.18
CA ASP A 30 19.96 19.91 -14.07
C ASP A 30 20.13 20.41 -12.61
N GLY A 31 19.92 19.53 -11.62
CA GLY A 31 20.22 19.81 -10.20
C GLY A 31 19.17 20.62 -9.46
N ARG A 32 17.95 20.78 -10.00
CA ARG A 32 16.87 21.49 -9.31
C ARG A 32 16.13 20.55 -8.34
N PRO A 33 15.85 20.98 -7.10
CA PRO A 33 15.01 20.23 -6.16
C PRO A 33 13.60 20.04 -6.71
N VAL A 34 13.06 18.82 -6.56
CA VAL A 34 11.69 18.47 -6.94
C VAL A 34 11.05 17.57 -5.90
N VAL A 35 9.73 17.66 -5.78
CA VAL A 35 8.89 16.74 -5.00
C VAL A 35 7.74 16.27 -5.89
N LEU A 36 7.64 14.97 -6.10
CA LEU A 36 6.50 14.36 -6.80
C LEU A 36 5.54 13.77 -5.75
N PHE A 37 4.25 13.89 -6.02
CA PHE A 37 3.18 13.41 -5.13
C PHE A 37 2.41 12.30 -5.82
N ASP A 38 2.39 11.11 -5.20
CA ASP A 38 1.53 10.00 -5.59
C ASP A 38 0.39 9.85 -4.57
N LYS A 39 -0.84 10.00 -5.04
CA LYS A 39 -2.08 9.86 -4.26
C LYS A 39 -2.84 8.58 -4.59
N THR A 40 -2.27 7.73 -5.44
CA THR A 40 -2.88 6.49 -5.95
C THR A 40 -2.49 5.28 -5.12
N LEU A 41 -1.42 5.38 -4.31
CA LEU A 41 -1.02 4.30 -3.42
C LEU A 41 -2.09 4.06 -2.37
N LYS A 42 -2.73 2.89 -2.46
CA LYS A 42 -3.59 2.35 -1.40
C LYS A 42 -2.75 1.52 -0.45
N PRO A 43 -2.71 1.83 0.86
CA PRO A 43 -2.02 0.99 1.84
C PRO A 43 -2.61 -0.42 1.86
N TYR A 44 -1.76 -1.42 2.05
CA TYR A 44 -2.18 -2.82 2.10
C TYR A 44 -1.26 -3.66 2.97
N PHE A 45 -1.76 -4.83 3.38
CA PHE A 45 -0.97 -5.90 3.97
C PHE A 45 -1.38 -7.25 3.39
N TYR A 46 -0.58 -8.29 3.66
CA TYR A 46 -0.90 -9.66 3.27
C TYR A 46 -1.33 -10.49 4.47
N ALA A 47 -2.37 -11.29 4.30
CA ALA A 47 -2.77 -12.31 5.25
C ALA A 47 -2.86 -13.68 4.56
N VAL A 48 -2.49 -14.73 5.28
CA VAL A 48 -2.71 -16.13 4.88
C VAL A 48 -3.62 -16.75 5.92
N ALA A 49 -4.67 -17.42 5.47
CA ALA A 49 -5.60 -18.12 6.33
C ALA A 49 -5.71 -19.59 5.91
N GLU A 50 -5.93 -20.45 6.90
CA GLU A 50 -6.26 -21.86 6.66
C GLU A 50 -7.70 -21.99 6.10
N ASP A 51 -8.62 -21.15 6.57
CA ASP A 51 -9.99 -21.04 6.09
C ASP A 51 -10.24 -19.70 5.40
N VAL A 52 -10.36 -19.77 4.07
CA VAL A 52 -10.61 -18.63 3.19
C VAL A 52 -11.97 -17.97 3.49
N GLU A 53 -13.02 -18.75 3.71
CA GLU A 53 -14.38 -18.21 3.87
C GLU A 53 -14.56 -17.48 5.20
N VAL A 54 -13.90 -17.97 6.25
CA VAL A 54 -13.87 -17.30 7.55
C VAL A 54 -13.15 -15.95 7.45
N LEU A 55 -11.98 -15.92 6.81
CA LEU A 55 -11.23 -14.68 6.64
C LEU A 55 -12.03 -13.67 5.80
N GLU A 56 -12.62 -14.08 4.69
CA GLU A 56 -13.43 -13.18 3.86
C GLU A 56 -14.60 -12.55 4.61
N ARG A 57 -15.30 -13.33 5.44
CA ARG A 57 -16.40 -12.81 6.27
C ARG A 57 -15.89 -11.82 7.31
N HIS A 58 -14.76 -12.12 7.95
CA HIS A 58 -14.16 -11.22 8.93
C HIS A 58 -13.72 -9.90 8.30
N LEU A 59 -13.02 -9.93 7.15
CA LEU A 59 -12.56 -8.73 6.44
C LEU A 59 -13.74 -7.83 6.02
N LYS A 60 -14.85 -8.41 5.55
CA LYS A 60 -16.07 -7.66 5.20
C LYS A 60 -16.74 -6.97 6.39
N SER A 61 -16.45 -7.39 7.62
CA SER A 61 -17.01 -6.79 8.84
C SER A 61 -16.20 -5.60 9.38
N ILE A 62 -14.97 -5.42 8.92
CA ILE A 62 -14.06 -4.39 9.42
C ILE A 62 -14.23 -3.11 8.60
N LYS A 63 -14.64 -2.03 9.27
CA LYS A 63 -14.95 -0.73 8.63
C LYS A 63 -13.78 -0.11 7.86
N ASP A 64 -12.56 -0.32 8.33
CA ASP A 64 -11.35 0.32 7.77
C ASP A 64 -10.72 -0.47 6.61
N ILE A 65 -11.35 -1.58 6.18
CA ILE A 65 -10.94 -2.36 5.02
C ILE A 65 -11.70 -1.87 3.78
N GLU A 66 -10.97 -1.49 2.73
CA GLU A 66 -11.55 -1.08 1.45
C GLU A 66 -11.86 -2.27 0.52
N GLY A 67 -11.16 -3.39 0.72
CA GLY A 67 -11.31 -4.59 -0.09
C GLY A 67 -10.06 -5.46 -0.04
N PHE A 68 -10.07 -6.55 -0.80
CA PHE A 68 -8.92 -7.45 -0.90
C PHE A 68 -8.84 -8.12 -2.27
N GLU A 69 -7.66 -8.60 -2.62
CA GLU A 69 -7.40 -9.44 -3.79
C GLU A 69 -6.74 -10.75 -3.34
N VAL A 70 -7.23 -11.89 -3.80
CA VAL A 70 -6.55 -13.18 -3.58
C VAL A 70 -5.49 -13.38 -4.64
N LYS A 71 -4.24 -13.61 -4.23
CA LYS A 71 -3.09 -13.81 -5.13
C LYS A 71 -2.21 -14.95 -4.65
N ASP A 72 -1.50 -15.56 -5.59
CA ASP A 72 -0.41 -16.46 -5.23
C ASP A 72 0.81 -15.62 -4.82
N ALA A 73 1.27 -15.78 -3.58
CA ALA A 73 2.42 -15.11 -3.01
C ALA A 73 3.49 -16.14 -2.61
N ARG A 74 4.72 -15.68 -2.32
CA ARG A 74 5.79 -16.55 -1.83
C ARG A 74 6.16 -16.24 -0.39
N ILE A 75 6.06 -17.24 0.46
CA ILE A 75 6.52 -17.19 1.86
C ILE A 75 7.62 -18.26 2.02
N PHE A 76 8.84 -17.82 2.34
CA PHE A 76 10.03 -18.68 2.45
C PHE A 76 10.23 -19.64 1.25
N GLY A 77 9.97 -19.14 0.04
CA GLY A 77 10.11 -19.90 -1.21
C GLY A 77 8.93 -20.81 -1.56
N LYS A 78 7.94 -20.98 -0.68
CA LYS A 78 6.72 -21.75 -0.96
C LYS A 78 5.63 -20.83 -1.52
N THR A 79 4.98 -21.27 -2.59
CA THR A 79 3.79 -20.57 -3.12
C THR A 79 2.59 -20.82 -2.22
N VAL A 80 1.94 -19.75 -1.78
CA VAL A 80 0.74 -19.78 -0.93
C VAL A 80 -0.33 -18.87 -1.52
N LYS A 81 -1.60 -19.17 -1.28
CA LYS A 81 -2.68 -18.22 -1.54
C LYS A 81 -2.73 -17.20 -0.41
N ALA A 82 -2.57 -15.94 -0.75
CA ALA A 82 -2.57 -14.83 0.20
C ALA A 82 -3.62 -13.78 -0.21
N PHE A 83 -4.20 -13.15 0.80
CA PHE A 83 -5.11 -12.02 0.66
C PHE A 83 -4.29 -10.75 0.73
N LYS A 84 -4.24 -10.00 -0.37
CA LYS A 84 -3.74 -8.63 -0.37
C LYS A 84 -4.89 -7.71 0.06
N ILE A 85 -4.86 -7.24 1.29
CA ILE A 85 -5.95 -6.51 1.94
C ILE A 85 -5.62 -5.02 1.91
N TYR A 86 -6.51 -4.22 1.32
CA TYR A 86 -6.38 -2.76 1.25
C TYR A 86 -7.09 -2.10 2.42
N VAL A 87 -6.44 -1.11 3.03
CA VAL A 87 -6.98 -0.36 4.17
C VAL A 87 -7.12 1.11 3.85
N SER A 88 -8.14 1.74 4.45
CA SER A 88 -8.40 3.17 4.29
C SER A 88 -7.48 4.04 5.16
N ASN A 89 -6.92 3.47 6.24
CA ASN A 89 -5.98 4.14 7.13
C ASN A 89 -4.78 3.23 7.46
N PRO A 90 -3.55 3.59 7.04
CA PRO A 90 -2.36 2.80 7.32
C PRO A 90 -2.00 2.74 8.81
N ASP A 91 -2.34 3.75 9.60
CA ASP A 91 -2.06 3.78 11.06
C ASP A 91 -2.89 2.74 11.84
N LYS A 92 -3.90 2.16 11.18
CA LYS A 92 -4.76 1.13 11.76
C LYS A 92 -4.41 -0.28 11.32
N VAL A 93 -3.38 -0.48 10.50
CA VAL A 93 -2.94 -1.82 10.08
C VAL A 93 -2.68 -2.71 11.29
N ASP A 94 -1.99 -2.18 12.31
CA ASP A 94 -1.70 -2.91 13.56
C ASP A 94 -2.95 -3.25 14.40
N SER A 95 -4.07 -2.56 14.18
CA SER A 95 -5.33 -2.87 14.86
C SER A 95 -6.18 -3.92 14.14
N VAL A 96 -5.77 -4.32 12.93
CA VAL A 96 -6.50 -5.22 12.03
C VAL A 96 -5.71 -6.50 11.69
N ALA A 97 -4.37 -6.47 11.84
CA ALA A 97 -3.47 -7.62 11.68
C ALA A 97 -3.40 -8.48 12.96
#